data_AF-A0A7C5H177-F1
#
_entry.id   AF-A0A7C5H177-F1
#
_cell.length_a   1.000
_cell.length_b   1.000
_cell.length_c   1.000
_cell.angle_alpha   90.00
_cell.angle_beta   90.00
_cell.angle_gamma   90.00
#
_symmetry.space_group_name_H-M   'P 1'
#
loop_
_entity.id
_entity.type
_entity.pdbx_description
1 polymer ?
#
loop_
_entity_poly.entity_id
_entity_poly.type
_entity_poly.pdbx_seq_one_letter_code
_entity_poly.pdbx_strand_id
1 'polypeptide(L)'
;MHALEVNTVVVYGEAVDGSLVWGQACDPDEVARTGYRLDIVTEPAIPTTLWCTSVASAIIEKMGLQKLKGTLQALPNCGLEIFDVVQITDSHTNLDRGTFRVAASTLFYERTQGIIVQTLNLQTPW
;
A
#
# COMPACT_ATOMS: atom_id res chain seq x y z
N MET A 1 1.22 -14.54 6.28
CA MET A 1 1.26 -14.10 4.87
C MET A 1 -0.12 -13.52 4.55
N HIS A 2 -0.27 -12.20 4.46
CA HIS A 2 -1.54 -11.58 4.09
C HIS A 2 -1.70 -11.66 2.57
N ALA A 3 -2.73 -12.36 2.09
CA ALA A 3 -3.12 -12.33 0.69
C ALA A 3 -3.95 -11.07 0.43
N LEU A 4 -3.76 -10.42 -0.73
CA LEU A 4 -4.66 -9.38 -1.23
C LEU A 4 -6.04 -9.96 -1.47
N GLU A 5 -7.02 -9.13 -1.15
CA GLU A 5 -8.41 -9.35 -1.50
C GLU A 5 -8.60 -9.34 -3.04
N VAL A 6 -7.79 -8.55 -3.74
CA VAL A 6 -7.80 -8.37 -5.20
C VAL A 6 -6.38 -8.43 -5.73
N ASN A 7 -6.12 -9.23 -6.75
CA ASN A 7 -4.80 -9.33 -7.39
C ASN A 7 -4.83 -9.04 -8.90
N THR A 8 -6.01 -8.75 -9.44
CA THR A 8 -6.22 -8.34 -10.83
C THR A 8 -7.26 -7.22 -10.83
N VAL A 9 -6.97 -6.11 -11.51
CA VAL A 9 -7.86 -4.96 -11.63
C VAL A 9 -8.08 -4.66 -13.10
N VAL A 10 -9.34 -4.50 -13.49
CA VAL A 10 -9.75 -4.03 -14.80
C VAL A 10 -10.42 -2.67 -14.64
N VAL A 11 -9.99 -1.69 -15.42
CA VAL A 11 -10.54 -0.34 -15.43
C VAL A 11 -11.23 -0.11 -16.77
N TYR A 12 -12.51 0.28 -16.73
CA TYR A 12 -13.29 0.73 -17.87
C TYR A 12 -13.45 2.24 -17.86
N GLY A 13 -13.26 2.87 -19.01
CA GLY A 13 -13.50 4.29 -19.23
C GLY A 13 -14.26 4.55 -20.52
N GLU A 14 -14.48 5.83 -20.83
CA GLU A 14 -15.23 6.27 -21.99
C GLU A 14 -14.39 7.25 -22.81
N ALA A 15 -14.10 6.90 -24.06
CA ALA A 15 -13.38 7.76 -24.98
C ALA A 15 -14.24 8.96 -25.42
N VAL A 16 -13.60 9.95 -26.03
CA VAL A 16 -14.24 11.21 -26.48
C VAL A 16 -15.37 10.96 -27.50
N ASP A 17 -15.34 9.84 -28.21
CA ASP A 17 -16.36 9.42 -29.17
C ASP A 17 -17.50 8.59 -28.55
N GLY A 18 -17.50 8.39 -27.23
CA GLY A 18 -18.46 7.55 -26.50
C GLY A 18 -18.16 6.06 -26.59
N SER A 19 -17.02 5.66 -27.17
CA SER A 19 -16.60 4.25 -27.19
C SER A 19 -16.03 3.82 -25.84
N LEU A 20 -16.27 2.55 -25.49
CA LEU A 20 -15.74 1.97 -24.26
C LEU A 20 -14.23 1.70 -24.44
N VAL A 21 -13.41 2.27 -23.57
CA VAL A 21 -11.99 1.95 -23.44
C VAL A 21 -11.75 1.16 -22.16
N TRP A 22 -10.73 0.32 -22.14
CA TRP A 22 -10.41 -0.46 -20.95
C TRP A 22 -8.91 -0.73 -20.84
N GLY A 23 -8.47 -1.03 -19.63
CA GLY A 23 -7.11 -1.44 -19.31
C GLY A 23 -7.10 -2.39 -18.13
N GLN A 24 -6.02 -3.14 -17.96
CA GLN A 24 -5.90 -4.11 -16.87
C GLN A 24 -4.49 -4.15 -16.30
N ALA A 25 -4.39 -4.52 -15.03
CA ALA A 25 -3.14 -4.83 -14.34
C ALA A 25 -3.35 -6.00 -13.38
N CYS A 26 -2.30 -6.79 -13.15
CA CYS A 26 -2.34 -7.89 -12.18
C CYS A 26 -0.99 -8.05 -11.47
N ASP A 27 -1.04 -8.65 -10.29
CA ASP A 27 0.14 -9.12 -9.57
C ASP A 27 0.35 -10.63 -9.88
N PRO A 28 1.31 -10.98 -10.77
CA PRO A 28 1.46 -12.35 -11.24
C PRO A 28 1.94 -13.31 -10.14
N ASP A 29 2.77 -12.84 -9.21
CA ASP A 29 3.28 -13.65 -8.09
C ASP A 29 2.16 -14.02 -7.12
N GLU A 30 1.20 -13.12 -6.96
CA GLU A 30 0.02 -13.39 -6.16
C GLU A 30 -0.98 -14.27 -6.88
N VAL A 31 -1.26 -14.02 -8.17
CA VAL A 31 -2.13 -14.87 -8.98
C VAL A 31 -1.64 -16.32 -8.98
N ALA A 32 -0.33 -16.55 -9.07
CA ALA A 32 0.27 -17.88 -9.00
C ALA A 32 0.02 -18.59 -7.66
N ARG A 33 -0.12 -17.83 -6.56
CA ARG A 33 -0.32 -18.37 -5.20
C ARG A 33 -1.79 -18.58 -4.86
N THR A 34 -2.67 -17.69 -5.30
CA THR A 34 -4.05 -17.60 -4.82
C THR A 34 -5.12 -17.72 -5.90
N GLY A 35 -4.72 -17.86 -7.17
CA GLY A 35 -5.61 -17.81 -8.33
C GLY A 35 -6.06 -16.37 -8.64
N TYR A 36 -6.92 -16.19 -9.64
CA TYR A 36 -7.40 -14.86 -10.02
C TYR A 36 -8.45 -14.32 -9.03
N ARG A 37 -8.25 -13.08 -8.56
CA ARG A 37 -9.18 -12.29 -7.75
C ARG A 37 -9.35 -10.95 -8.42
N LEU A 38 -10.44 -10.83 -9.18
CA LEU A 38 -10.70 -9.72 -10.08
C LEU A 38 -11.56 -8.65 -9.40
N ASP A 39 -11.14 -7.40 -9.55
CA ASP A 39 -11.95 -6.21 -9.29
C ASP A 39 -12.15 -5.42 -10.58
N ILE A 40 -13.33 -4.82 -10.71
CA ILE A 40 -13.75 -4.07 -11.90
C ILE A 40 -14.12 -2.66 -11.47
N VAL A 41 -13.40 -1.68 -12.00
CA VAL A 41 -13.61 -0.26 -11.75
C VAL A 41 -14.10 0.41 -13.02
N THR A 42 -15.17 1.19 -12.92
CA THR A 42 -15.69 1.97 -14.04
C THR A 42 -15.49 3.46 -13.74
N GLU A 43 -14.71 4.14 -14.57
CA GLU A 43 -14.40 5.56 -14.46
C GLU A 43 -14.56 6.23 -15.85
N PRO A 44 -15.74 6.79 -16.15
CA PRO A 44 -16.02 7.43 -17.43
C PRO A 44 -15.09 8.60 -17.75
N ALA A 45 -14.47 9.22 -16.74
CA ALA A 45 -13.58 10.34 -16.93
C ALA A 45 -12.22 9.97 -17.57
N ILE A 46 -11.93 8.68 -17.79
CA ILE A 46 -10.68 8.21 -18.41
C ILE A 46 -10.88 7.94 -19.91
N PRO A 47 -10.37 8.82 -20.81
CA PRO A 47 -10.66 8.73 -22.24
C PRO A 47 -9.74 7.80 -23.04
N THR A 48 -8.70 7.24 -22.44
CA THR A 48 -7.72 6.42 -23.19
C THR A 48 -7.41 5.09 -22.51
N THR A 49 -7.21 4.06 -23.33
CA THR A 49 -6.75 2.72 -22.91
C THR A 49 -5.45 2.78 -22.11
N LEU A 50 -4.49 3.62 -22.53
CA LEU A 50 -3.22 3.79 -21.82
C LEU A 50 -3.43 4.32 -20.40
N TRP A 51 -4.34 5.28 -20.23
CA TRP A 51 -4.65 5.83 -18.92
C TRP A 51 -5.43 4.83 -18.06
N CYS A 52 -6.34 4.04 -18.64
CA CYS A 52 -7.01 2.93 -17.94
C CYS A 52 -5.99 1.93 -17.38
N THR A 53 -5.00 1.53 -18.19
CA THR A 53 -3.91 0.63 -17.76
C THR A 53 -3.06 1.27 -16.67
N SER A 54 -2.71 2.55 -16.80
CA SER A 54 -1.93 3.26 -15.77
C SER A 54 -2.66 3.33 -14.43
N VAL A 55 -3.98 3.57 -14.46
CA VAL A 55 -4.81 3.57 -13.24
C VAL A 55 -4.91 2.16 -12.66
N ALA A 56 -5.12 1.13 -13.49
CA ALA A 56 -5.13 -0.26 -13.03
C ALA A 56 -3.81 -0.63 -12.34
N SER A 57 -2.65 -0.26 -12.92
CA SER A 57 -1.34 -0.47 -12.31
C SER A 57 -1.19 0.28 -10.98
N ALA A 58 -1.61 1.55 -10.92
CA ALA A 58 -1.55 2.33 -9.69
C ALA A 58 -2.41 1.74 -8.57
N ILE A 59 -3.57 1.14 -8.90
CA ILE A 59 -4.42 0.46 -7.92
C ILE A 59 -3.72 -0.79 -7.39
N ILE A 60 -3.14 -1.63 -8.27
CA ILE A 60 -2.39 -2.82 -7.86
C ILE A 60 -1.17 -2.43 -7.02
N GLU A 61 -0.42 -1.39 -7.40
CA GLU A 61 0.72 -0.88 -6.62
C GLU A 61 0.29 -0.38 -5.25
N LYS A 62 -0.81 0.40 -5.18
CA LYS A 62 -1.38 0.85 -3.92
C LYS A 62 -1.77 -0.32 -3.01
N MET A 63 -2.39 -1.36 -3.56
CA MET A 63 -2.70 -2.59 -2.82
C MET A 63 -1.42 -3.31 -2.39
N GLY A 64 -0.40 -3.35 -3.25
CA GLY A 64 0.94 -3.86 -2.95
C GLY A 64 1.58 -3.17 -1.75
N LEU A 65 1.55 -1.84 -1.70
CA LEU A 65 2.04 -1.06 -0.56
C LEU A 65 1.27 -1.35 0.74
N GLN A 66 -0.01 -1.71 0.63
CA GLN A 66 -0.84 -2.08 1.78
C GLN A 66 -0.57 -3.51 2.29
N LYS A 67 0.12 -4.38 1.54
CA LYS A 67 0.45 -5.76 1.95
C LYS A 67 1.30 -5.81 3.21
N LEU A 68 2.25 -4.87 3.31
CA LEU A 68 3.30 -4.85 4.32
C LEU A 68 3.27 -3.49 5.02
N LYS A 69 2.20 -3.29 5.78
CA LYS A 69 2.02 -2.16 6.68
C LYS A 69 2.13 -2.60 8.13
N GLY A 70 2.61 -1.71 8.97
CA GLY A 70 2.74 -1.95 10.40
C GLY A 70 2.67 -0.65 11.19
N THR A 71 2.50 -0.78 12.49
CA THR A 71 2.59 0.34 13.43
C THR A 71 3.70 0.04 14.41
N LEU A 72 4.65 0.95 14.55
CA LEU A 72 5.70 0.87 15.56
C LEU A 72 5.49 1.99 16.58
N GLN A 73 5.36 1.61 17.84
CA GLN A 73 5.40 2.56 18.94
C GLN A 73 6.87 2.73 19.37
N ALA A 74 7.39 3.94 19.24
CA ALA A 74 8.75 4.29 19.61
C ALA A 74 8.73 5.29 20.77
N LEU A 75 9.84 5.34 21.51
CA LEU A 75 10.05 6.41 22.46
C LEU A 75 10.23 7.74 21.70
N PRO A 76 9.69 8.84 22.25
CA PRO A 76 9.94 10.17 21.71
C PRO A 76 11.45 10.45 21.74
N ASN A 77 11.98 11.03 20.65
CA ASN A 77 13.39 11.43 20.46
C ASN A 77 14.36 10.35 19.96
N CYS A 78 13.88 9.26 19.36
CA CYS A 78 14.76 8.33 18.65
C CYS A 78 15.28 8.86 17.28
N GLY A 79 14.96 10.11 16.92
CA GLY A 79 15.40 10.73 15.66
C GLY A 79 14.69 10.21 14.42
N LEU A 80 13.54 9.53 14.59
CA LEU A 80 12.76 8.96 13.49
C LEU A 80 11.75 9.98 12.95
N GLU A 81 11.86 10.27 11.66
CA GLU A 81 11.05 11.22 10.92
C GLU A 81 10.25 10.55 9.79
N ILE A 82 9.30 11.31 9.24
CA ILE A 82 8.57 10.87 8.04
C ILE A 82 9.59 10.71 6.91
N PHE A 83 9.42 9.65 6.13
CA PHE A 83 10.28 9.25 5.02
C PHE A 83 11.58 8.54 5.37
N ASP A 84 11.93 8.41 6.65
CA ASP A 84 13.04 7.57 7.06
C ASP A 84 12.80 6.10 6.69
N VAL A 85 13.89 5.40 6.39
CA VAL A 85 13.90 3.96 6.18
C VAL A 85 14.44 3.28 7.43
N VAL A 86 13.62 2.44 8.05
CA VAL A 86 13.96 1.69 9.26
C VAL A 86 14.08 0.20 8.95
N GLN A 87 15.02 -0.46 9.63
CA GLN A 87 15.17 -1.90 9.58
C GLN A 87 14.69 -2.50 10.90
N ILE A 88 13.70 -3.37 10.84
CA ILE A 88 13.11 -4.03 12.01
C ILE A 88 13.60 -5.48 12.04
N THR A 89 14.10 -5.89 13.19
CA THR A 89 14.49 -7.28 13.45
C THR A 89 13.74 -7.76 14.69
N ASP A 90 12.90 -8.79 14.52
CA ASP A 90 12.15 -9.42 15.59
C ASP A 90 12.05 -10.93 15.33
N SER A 91 12.71 -11.70 16.20
CA SER A 91 12.78 -13.15 16.11
C SER A 91 11.45 -13.84 16.44
N HIS A 92 10.57 -13.22 17.21
CA HIS A 92 9.26 -13.81 17.55
C HIS A 92 8.26 -13.72 16.40
N THR A 93 8.32 -12.65 15.61
CA THR A 93 7.45 -12.46 14.45
C THR A 93 8.09 -12.91 13.14
N ASN A 94 9.27 -13.52 13.21
CA ASN A 94 10.08 -13.96 12.07
C ASN A 94 10.38 -12.82 11.07
N LEU A 95 10.53 -11.60 11.60
CA LEU A 95 10.98 -10.44 10.86
C LEU A 95 12.50 -10.37 10.95
N ASP A 96 13.20 -10.97 9.99
CA ASP A 96 14.65 -10.82 9.87
C ASP A 96 14.97 -9.67 8.91
N ARG A 97 15.45 -8.55 9.46
CA ARG A 97 15.84 -7.34 8.70
C ARG A 97 14.75 -6.80 7.76
N GLY A 98 13.49 -6.78 8.21
CA GLY A 98 12.40 -6.18 7.45
C GLY A 98 12.63 -4.68 7.27
N THR A 99 12.78 -4.23 6.03
CA THR A 99 12.96 -2.81 5.69
C THR A 99 11.61 -2.15 5.49
N PHE A 100 11.36 -1.05 6.18
CA PHE A 100 10.12 -0.28 6.09
C PHE A 100 10.43 1.21 5.98
N ARG A 101 9.59 1.97 5.26
CA ARG A 101 9.62 3.43 5.29
C ARG A 101 8.56 3.97 6.24
N VAL A 102 8.89 5.03 6.97
CA VAL A 102 7.94 5.76 7.81
C VAL A 102 7.00 6.56 6.91
N ALA A 103 5.74 6.14 6.86
CA ALA A 103 4.66 6.76 6.09
C ALA A 103 4.07 7.98 6.81
N ALA A 104 3.91 7.87 8.13
CA ALA A 104 3.38 8.91 8.97
C ALA A 104 3.90 8.75 10.40
N SER A 105 3.95 9.86 11.14
CA SER A 105 4.34 9.92 12.54
C SER A 105 3.26 10.67 13.31
N THR A 106 2.84 10.13 14.45
CA THR A 106 1.92 10.79 15.38
C THR A 106 2.59 10.90 16.74
N LEU A 107 2.60 12.11 17.28
CA LEU A 107 3.11 12.39 18.62
C LEU A 107 1.93 12.74 19.53
N PHE A 108 1.77 12.00 20.62
CA PHE A 108 0.67 12.19 21.56
C PHE A 108 1.21 12.30 22.99
N TYR A 109 0.67 13.26 23.77
CA TYR A 109 0.98 13.37 25.19
C TYR A 109 -0.14 12.75 26.02
N GLU A 110 0.16 11.62 26.66
CA GLU A 110 -0.78 10.93 27.54
C GLU A 110 -0.70 11.52 28.95
N ARG A 111 -1.63 12.44 29.25
CA ARG A 111 -1.67 13.19 30.52
C ARG A 111 -1.77 12.29 31.75
N THR A 112 -2.51 11.20 31.67
CA THR A 112 -2.74 10.29 32.80
C THR A 112 -1.45 9.62 33.27
N GLN A 113 -0.53 9.36 32.34
CA GLN A 113 0.74 8.67 32.62
C GLN A 113 1.94 9.62 32.58
N GLY A 114 1.76 10.87 32.14
CA GLY A 114 2.83 11.85 31.99
C GLY A 114 3.85 11.49 30.90
N ILE A 115 3.50 10.60 29.97
CA ILE A 115 4.40 10.12 28.91
C ILE A 115 4.05 10.74 27.56
N ILE A 116 5.08 10.94 26.74
CA ILE A 116 4.91 11.25 25.32
C ILE A 116 5.07 9.93 24.56
N VAL A 117 4.11 9.64 23.68
CA VAL A 117 4.10 8.45 22.83
C VAL A 117 4.28 8.88 21.39
N GLN A 118 5.25 8.27 20.69
CA GLN A 118 5.41 8.42 19.26
C GLN A 118 4.94 7.13 18.56
N THR A 119 3.96 7.25 17.66
CA THR A 119 3.49 6.15 16.82
C THR A 119 3.94 6.39 15.38
N LEU A 120 4.61 5.41 14.80
CA LEU A 120 5.10 5.43 13.43
C LEU A 120 4.29 4.44 12.60
N ASN A 121 3.67 4.94 11.52
CA ASN A 121 3.04 4.11 10.53
C ASN A 121 4.09 3.71 9.49
N LEU A 122 4.24 2.40 9.30
CA LEU A 122 5.25 1.79 8.45
C LEU A 122 4.62 1.22 7.19
N GLN A 123 5.33 1.34 6.08
CA GLN A 123 4.96 0.78 4.78
C GLN A 123 6.20 0.22 4.07
N THR A 124 6.00 -0.59 3.03
CA THR A 124 7.11 -1.06 2.20
C THR A 124 7.86 0.11 1.55
N PRO A 125 9.20 0.05 1.49
CA PRO A 125 9.97 0.97 0.67
C PRO A 125 9.67 0.72 -0.82
N TRP A 126 9.48 1.81 -1.57
CA TRP A 126 9.50 1.88 -3.05
C TRP A 126 10.82 1.41 -3.63
#